data_AF-A0A5M3VUJ3-F1
#
_entry.id   AF-A0A5M3VUJ3-F1
#
_cell.length_a   1.000
_cell.length_b   1.000
_cell.length_c   1.000
_cell.angle_alpha   90.00
_cell.angle_beta   90.00
_cell.angle_gamma   90.00
#
_symmetry.space_group_name_H-M   'P 1'
#
loop_
_entity.id
_entity.type
_entity.pdbx_description
1 polymer ?
#
loop_
_entity_poly.entity_id
_entity_poly.type
_entity_poly.pdbx_seq_one_letter_code
_entity_poly.pdbx_strand_id
1 'polypeptide(L)'
;MALHSGISTIFRVFTDKDEVLQACMTEAINPDHALRELASISLDEPLTARLVQAAEALRAHLERMGTVAAALYTSGHRRDRAAVGRPAPGGREASMKATLAAVAELIEPDRAALRLDPQQVAAVFLGLLFARTRPMDAELTPSDLVGVLLNGVCYPSEAAR
;
A
#
# COMPACT_ATOMS: atom_id res chain seq x y z
N MET A 1 -15.91 56.02 -1.17
CA MET A 1 -16.93 55.23 -1.88
C MET A 1 -16.25 54.58 -3.08
N ALA A 2 -16.08 53.28 -3.25
CA ALA A 2 -16.23 52.09 -2.42
C ALA A 2 -15.24 51.07 -3.00
N LEU A 3 -14.67 50.24 -2.12
CA LEU A 3 -13.96 49.00 -2.44
C LEU A 3 -14.84 48.09 -3.31
N HIS A 4 -14.26 47.35 -4.25
CA HIS A 4 -14.70 45.98 -4.57
C HIS A 4 -13.49 45.12 -5.00
N SER A 5 -13.25 44.10 -4.18
CA SER A 5 -12.22 43.07 -4.34
C SER A 5 -12.48 42.20 -5.56
N GLY A 6 -11.40 41.67 -6.15
CA GLY A 6 -11.46 40.63 -7.16
C GLY A 6 -10.20 39.79 -7.16
N ILE A 7 -10.01 39.00 -6.09
CA ILE A 7 -9.06 37.89 -6.03
C ILE A 7 -9.38 36.94 -7.18
N SER A 8 -8.57 36.90 -8.23
CA SER A 8 -8.74 35.90 -9.30
C SER A 8 -7.41 35.45 -9.90
N THR A 9 -6.42 35.17 -9.06
CA THR A 9 -5.14 34.67 -9.57
C THR A 9 -4.43 33.69 -8.66
N ILE A 10 -5.13 33.03 -7.73
CA ILE A 10 -4.43 32.20 -6.76
C ILE A 10 -4.25 30.73 -7.22
N PHE A 11 -5.18 30.06 -7.89
CA PHE A 11 -4.85 28.74 -8.47
C PHE A 11 -5.69 28.38 -9.69
N ARG A 12 -5.07 28.41 -10.87
CA ARG A 12 -5.52 27.59 -12.00
C ARG A 12 -4.33 26.82 -12.56
N VAL A 13 -3.77 25.95 -11.71
CA VAL A 13 -2.72 24.98 -12.09
C VAL A 13 -3.28 23.89 -13.00
N PHE A 14 -4.60 23.74 -13.06
CA PHE A 14 -5.29 22.73 -13.86
C PHE A 14 -6.25 23.38 -14.85
N THR A 15 -6.09 23.02 -16.11
CA THR A 15 -6.75 23.56 -17.30
C THR A 15 -8.21 23.12 -17.37
N ASP A 16 -8.52 21.91 -16.88
CA ASP A 16 -9.87 21.35 -16.80
C ASP A 16 -10.04 20.36 -15.62
N LYS A 17 -11.28 19.87 -15.43
CA LYS A 17 -11.67 18.92 -14.36
C LYS A 17 -10.99 17.55 -14.51
N ASP A 18 -10.68 17.16 -15.73
CA ASP A 18 -10.05 15.89 -16.06
C ASP A 18 -8.56 15.92 -15.67
N GLU A 19 -7.87 17.06 -15.83
CA GLU A 19 -6.49 17.23 -15.37
C GLU A 19 -6.34 17.08 -13.84
N VAL A 20 -7.28 17.62 -13.06
CA VAL A 20 -7.33 17.43 -11.60
C VAL A 20 -7.56 15.95 -11.25
N LEU A 21 -8.49 15.29 -11.94
CA LEU A 21 -8.78 13.88 -11.71
C LEU A 21 -7.60 12.98 -12.08
N GLN A 22 -6.86 13.29 -13.15
CA GLN A 22 -5.63 12.59 -13.54
C GLN A 22 -4.52 12.79 -12.51
N ALA A 23 -4.28 14.02 -12.05
CA ALA A 23 -3.29 14.29 -11.01
C ALA A 23 -3.63 13.56 -9.69
N CYS A 24 -4.90 13.59 -9.27
CA CYS A 24 -5.39 12.83 -8.13
C CYS A 24 -5.20 11.31 -8.32
N MET A 25 -5.35 10.80 -9.55
CA MET A 25 -5.16 9.39 -9.86
C MET A 25 -3.69 9.00 -9.76
N THR A 26 -2.80 9.75 -10.41
CA THR A 26 -1.35 9.52 -10.34
C THR A 26 -0.85 9.52 -8.90
N GLU A 27 -1.34 10.45 -8.08
CA GLU A 27 -0.99 10.50 -6.66
C GLU A 27 -1.61 9.33 -5.87
N ALA A 28 -2.85 8.97 -6.12
CA ALA A 28 -3.51 7.87 -5.40
C ALA A 28 -2.91 6.49 -5.69
N ILE A 29 -2.43 6.26 -6.92
CA ILE A 29 -1.75 5.02 -7.31
C ILE A 29 -0.24 5.08 -7.06
N ASN A 30 0.27 6.17 -6.48
CA ASN A 30 1.70 6.35 -6.25
C ASN A 30 2.20 5.38 -5.17
N PRO A 31 3.00 4.36 -5.53
CA PRO A 31 3.53 3.39 -4.58
C PRO A 31 4.52 4.02 -3.59
N ASP A 32 5.10 5.19 -3.91
CA ASP A 32 6.09 5.87 -3.08
C ASP A 32 5.50 6.31 -1.74
N HIS A 33 4.18 6.54 -1.66
CA HIS A 33 3.54 6.81 -0.39
C HIS A 33 3.61 5.58 0.53
N ALA A 34 3.25 4.40 0.02
CA ALA A 34 3.30 3.18 0.82
C ALA A 34 4.74 2.83 1.22
N LEU A 35 5.70 3.02 0.32
CA LEU A 35 7.12 2.80 0.61
C LEU A 35 7.66 3.74 1.69
N ARG A 36 7.23 5.01 1.69
CA ARG A 36 7.60 5.97 2.74
C ARG A 36 7.05 5.56 4.11
N GLU A 37 5.81 5.09 4.17
CA GLU A 37 5.22 4.56 5.41
C GLU A 37 5.95 3.30 5.89
N LEU A 38 6.32 2.39 4.98
CA LEU A 38 7.12 1.22 5.36
C LEU A 38 8.49 1.62 5.92
N ALA A 39 9.13 2.64 5.34
CA ALA A 39 10.43 3.14 5.79
C ALA A 39 10.38 3.90 7.13
N SER A 40 9.21 4.34 7.59
CA SER A 40 9.05 5.03 8.88
C SER A 40 8.81 4.08 10.05
N ILE A 41 8.54 2.80 9.79
CA ILE A 41 8.33 1.77 10.82
C ILE A 41 9.62 1.57 11.60
N SER A 42 9.54 1.69 12.94
CA SER A 42 10.69 1.50 13.81
C SER A 42 11.15 0.04 13.82
N LEU A 43 12.46 -0.18 13.61
CA LEU A 43 13.05 -1.51 13.68
C LEU A 43 13.24 -2.01 15.13
N ASP A 44 13.14 -1.14 16.13
CA ASP A 44 13.25 -1.52 17.54
C ASP A 44 11.99 -2.19 18.09
N GLU A 45 10.89 -2.14 17.33
CA GLU A 45 9.64 -2.80 17.70
C GLU A 45 9.68 -4.31 17.44
N PRO A 46 8.91 -5.11 18.18
CA PRO A 46 8.75 -6.54 17.92
C PRO A 46 8.29 -6.80 16.47
N LEU A 47 8.80 -7.86 15.85
CA LEU A 47 8.47 -8.23 14.46
C LEU A 47 6.95 -8.24 14.17
N THR A 48 6.15 -8.75 15.12
CA THR A 48 4.69 -8.73 15.02
C THR A 48 4.13 -7.33 14.83
N ALA A 49 4.57 -6.36 15.64
CA ALA A 49 4.09 -4.99 15.57
C ALA A 49 4.50 -4.33 14.24
N ARG A 50 5.76 -4.51 13.82
CA ARG A 50 6.25 -4.00 12.53
C ARG A 50 5.43 -4.53 11.34
N LEU A 51 5.14 -5.83 11.33
CA LEU A 51 4.36 -6.45 10.25
C LEU A 51 2.87 -6.05 10.28
N VAL A 52 2.31 -5.79 11.45
CA VAL A 52 0.95 -5.24 11.57
C VAL A 52 0.90 -3.83 10.99
N GLN A 53 1.83 -2.96 11.36
CA GLN A 53 1.94 -1.60 10.80
C GLN A 53 2.13 -1.64 9.27
N ALA A 54 3.00 -2.53 8.79
CA ALA A 54 3.20 -2.71 7.35
C ALA A 54 1.91 -3.15 6.63
N ALA A 55 1.15 -4.09 7.21
CA ALA A 55 -0.12 -4.54 6.66
C ALA A 55 -1.17 -3.41 6.63
N GLU A 56 -1.24 -2.60 7.68
CA GLU A 56 -2.12 -1.44 7.76
C GLU A 56 -1.79 -0.39 6.71
N ALA A 57 -0.51 -0.01 6.58
CA ALA A 57 -0.05 0.96 5.59
C ALA A 57 -0.38 0.51 4.15
N LEU A 58 -0.14 -0.76 3.85
CA LEU A 58 -0.41 -1.35 2.53
C LEU A 58 -1.92 -1.47 2.25
N ARG A 59 -2.73 -1.87 3.23
CA ARG A 59 -4.20 -1.90 3.07
C ARG A 59 -4.77 -0.50 2.86
N ALA A 60 -4.34 0.47 3.65
CA ALA A 60 -4.78 1.85 3.51
C ALA A 60 -4.42 2.42 2.12
N HIS A 61 -3.28 2.03 1.56
CA HIS A 61 -2.92 2.38 0.18
C HIS A 61 -3.88 1.76 -0.84
N LEU A 62 -4.18 0.46 -0.73
CA LEU A 62 -5.13 -0.22 -1.63
C LEU A 62 -6.55 0.37 -1.53
N GLU A 63 -7.00 0.70 -0.32
CA GLU A 63 -8.32 1.33 -0.09
C GLU A 63 -8.39 2.70 -0.78
N ARG A 64 -7.37 3.56 -0.60
CA ARG A 64 -7.29 4.85 -1.31
C ARG A 64 -7.32 4.67 -2.82
N MET A 65 -6.54 3.73 -3.36
CA MET A 65 -6.56 3.39 -4.79
C MET A 65 -7.96 2.96 -5.24
N GLY A 66 -8.64 2.12 -4.46
CA GLY A 66 -9.99 1.62 -4.73
C GLY A 66 -11.05 2.73 -4.73
N THR A 67 -11.01 3.65 -3.75
CA THR A 67 -11.91 4.80 -3.68
C THR A 67 -11.74 5.72 -4.89
N VAL A 68 -10.50 6.01 -5.28
CA VAL A 68 -10.22 6.86 -6.45
C VAL A 68 -10.67 6.16 -7.74
N ALA A 69 -10.39 4.87 -7.90
CA ALA A 69 -10.87 4.10 -9.04
C ALA A 69 -12.41 4.11 -9.12
N ALA A 70 -13.12 3.89 -8.00
CA ALA A 70 -14.58 3.91 -7.95
C ALA A 70 -15.18 5.27 -8.31
N ALA A 71 -14.62 6.37 -7.79
CA ALA A 71 -15.04 7.74 -8.11
C ALA A 71 -14.88 8.07 -9.61
N LEU A 72 -13.86 7.52 -10.26
CA LEU A 72 -13.64 7.66 -11.70
C LEU A 72 -14.65 6.83 -12.52
N TYR A 73 -14.98 5.62 -12.06
CA TYR A 73 -16.02 4.82 -12.70
C TYR A 73 -17.40 5.51 -12.66
N THR A 74 -17.75 6.15 -11.54
CA THR A 74 -19.04 6.83 -11.38
C THR A 74 -19.10 8.18 -12.09
N SER A 75 -17.97 8.84 -12.35
CA SER A 75 -17.91 10.12 -13.07
C SER A 75 -18.10 10.00 -14.60
N GLY A 76 -18.27 8.77 -15.12
CA GLY A 76 -18.55 8.54 -16.54
C GLY A 76 -17.32 8.59 -17.45
N HIS A 77 -16.11 8.60 -16.88
CA HIS A 77 -14.85 8.51 -17.61
C HIS A 77 -14.65 7.11 -18.25
N ARG A 78 -15.45 6.82 -19.29
CA ARG A 78 -15.37 5.59 -20.11
C ARG A 78 -14.36 5.69 -21.26
N ARG A 79 -13.73 6.85 -21.47
CA ARG A 79 -12.79 7.04 -22.58
C ARG A 79 -11.38 6.65 -22.12
N ASP A 80 -10.94 5.54 -22.69
CA ASP A 80 -9.60 4.97 -22.62
C ASP A 80 -9.12 4.43 -21.27
N ARG A 81 -9.54 3.20 -20.95
CA ARG A 81 -8.71 2.26 -20.15
C ARG A 81 -7.27 2.12 -20.70
N ALA A 82 -7.02 2.57 -21.93
CA ALA A 82 -5.70 2.60 -22.57
C ALA A 82 -4.87 3.86 -22.22
N ALA A 83 -5.49 4.97 -21.80
CA ALA A 83 -4.84 6.25 -21.50
C ALA A 83 -4.83 6.59 -20.00
N VAL A 84 -5.65 5.89 -19.20
CA VAL A 84 -5.44 5.80 -17.74
C VAL A 84 -4.02 5.32 -17.53
N GLY A 85 -3.14 6.19 -17.03
CA GLY A 85 -1.71 5.98 -16.86
C GLY A 85 -1.37 4.53 -16.59
N ARG A 86 -1.16 3.77 -17.66
CA ARG A 86 -0.60 2.43 -17.57
C ARG A 86 0.73 2.71 -16.90
N PRO A 87 1.02 2.12 -15.72
CA PRO A 87 2.39 2.11 -15.24
C PRO A 87 3.23 1.73 -16.46
N ALA A 88 4.26 2.53 -16.77
CA ALA A 88 5.14 2.24 -17.91
C ALA A 88 5.41 0.73 -17.93
N PRO A 89 5.45 0.05 -19.08
CA PRO A 89 5.67 -1.40 -19.09
C PRO A 89 6.82 -1.78 -18.14
N GLY A 90 6.53 -2.53 -17.06
CA GLY A 90 7.47 -2.85 -15.97
C GLY A 90 7.30 -2.06 -14.66
N GLY A 91 6.55 -0.96 -14.62
CA GLY A 91 6.35 -0.11 -13.44
C GLY A 91 5.62 -0.81 -12.30
N ARG A 92 4.56 -1.57 -12.61
CA ARG A 92 3.87 -2.39 -11.59
C ARG A 92 4.80 -3.45 -10.99
N GLU A 93 5.61 -4.11 -11.83
CA GLU A 93 6.55 -5.13 -11.38
C GLU A 93 7.67 -4.52 -10.53
N ALA A 94 8.21 -3.37 -10.96
CA ALA A 94 9.19 -2.60 -10.19
C ALA A 94 8.63 -2.15 -8.83
N SER A 95 7.39 -1.66 -8.78
CA SER A 95 6.73 -1.31 -7.52
C SER A 95 6.54 -2.53 -6.62
N MET A 96 6.09 -3.67 -7.15
CA MET A 96 5.94 -4.89 -6.35
C MET A 96 7.29 -5.36 -5.81
N LYS A 97 8.36 -5.27 -6.62
CA LYS A 97 9.73 -5.60 -6.18
C LYS A 97 10.23 -4.65 -5.10
N ALA A 98 9.96 -3.35 -5.22
CA ALA A 98 10.30 -2.36 -4.19
C ALA A 98 9.54 -2.61 -2.88
N THR A 99 8.24 -2.89 -2.95
CA THR A 99 7.44 -3.25 -1.78
C THR A 99 7.94 -4.54 -1.12
N LEU A 100 8.26 -5.56 -1.91
CA LEU A 100 8.84 -6.81 -1.40
C LEU A 100 10.15 -6.54 -0.65
N ALA A 101 11.04 -5.73 -1.23
CA ALA A 101 12.33 -5.40 -0.62
C ALA A 101 12.13 -4.62 0.70
N ALA A 102 11.28 -3.60 0.71
CA ALA A 102 11.00 -2.82 1.91
C ALA A 102 10.43 -3.69 3.05
N VAL A 103 9.51 -4.62 2.75
CA VAL A 103 9.00 -5.55 3.76
C VAL A 103 10.07 -6.53 4.23
N ALA A 104 10.94 -7.00 3.35
CA ALA A 104 12.05 -7.89 3.73
C ALA A 104 13.04 -7.17 4.68
N GLU A 105 13.32 -5.89 4.47
CA GLU A 105 14.16 -5.08 5.37
C GLU A 105 13.56 -4.97 6.78
N LEU A 106 12.23 -4.87 6.89
CA LEU A 106 11.53 -4.92 8.20
C LEU A 106 11.61 -6.28 8.89
N ILE A 107 11.98 -7.34 8.17
CA ILE A 107 12.05 -8.72 8.70
C ILE A 107 13.50 -9.11 9.01
N GLU A 108 14.47 -8.56 8.28
CA GLU A 108 15.89 -8.92 8.37
C GLU A 108 16.46 -8.96 9.81
N PRO A 109 16.14 -8.04 10.73
CA PRO A 109 16.66 -8.10 12.10
C PRO A 109 16.32 -9.41 12.84
N ASP A 110 15.22 -10.07 12.47
CA ASP A 110 14.72 -11.29 13.10
C ASP A 110 15.10 -12.56 12.33
N ARG A 111 16.03 -12.47 11.35
CA ARG A 111 16.49 -13.57 10.50
C ARG A 111 16.71 -14.88 11.25
N ALA A 112 17.37 -14.81 12.41
CA ALA A 112 17.74 -15.99 13.20
C ALA A 112 16.53 -16.75 13.78
N ALA A 113 15.39 -16.09 13.94
CA ALA A 113 14.16 -16.70 14.48
C ALA A 113 13.29 -17.37 13.40
N LEU A 114 13.63 -17.19 12.12
CA LEU A 114 12.81 -17.60 10.97
C LEU A 114 13.31 -18.89 10.33
N ARG A 115 12.37 -19.74 9.93
CA ARG A 115 12.62 -20.96 9.14
C ARG A 115 12.89 -20.69 7.67
N LEU A 116 12.45 -19.52 7.18
CA LEU A 116 12.55 -19.09 5.79
C LEU A 116 13.40 -17.82 5.71
N ASP A 117 13.92 -17.56 4.52
CA ASP A 117 14.59 -16.29 4.24
C ASP A 117 13.60 -15.10 4.37
N PRO A 118 14.02 -13.94 4.91
CA PRO A 118 13.17 -12.75 5.06
C PRO A 118 12.48 -12.34 3.76
N GLN A 119 13.13 -12.51 2.60
CA GLN A 119 12.53 -12.21 1.31
C GLN A 119 11.40 -13.20 0.96
N GLN A 120 11.53 -14.47 1.36
CA GLN A 120 10.47 -15.47 1.20
C GLN A 120 9.30 -15.18 2.14
N VAL A 121 9.57 -14.80 3.40
CA VAL A 121 8.54 -14.41 4.36
C VAL A 121 7.77 -13.18 3.86
N ALA A 122 8.48 -12.17 3.35
CA ALA A 122 7.87 -10.99 2.73
C ALA A 122 6.96 -11.36 1.55
N ALA A 123 7.38 -12.30 0.69
CA ALA A 123 6.57 -12.76 -0.44
C ALA A 123 5.28 -13.45 0.02
N VAL A 124 5.36 -14.31 1.04
CA VAL A 124 4.18 -14.97 1.63
C VAL A 124 3.24 -13.96 2.27
N PHE A 125 3.79 -13.02 3.05
CA PHE A 125 3.03 -11.93 3.67
C PHE A 125 2.24 -11.12 2.64
N LEU A 126 2.90 -10.65 1.58
CA LEU A 126 2.25 -9.90 0.50
C LEU A 126 1.23 -10.76 -0.25
N GLY A 127 1.51 -12.03 -0.48
CA GLY A 127 0.56 -12.98 -1.07
C GLY A 127 -0.72 -13.10 -0.26
N LEU A 128 -0.61 -13.28 1.06
CA LEU A 128 -1.76 -13.33 1.98
C LEU A 128 -2.53 -12.02 2.02
N LEU A 129 -1.82 -10.89 2.01
CA LEU A 129 -2.41 -9.56 2.06
C LEU A 129 -3.22 -9.25 0.79
N PHE A 130 -2.68 -9.58 -0.38
CA PHE A 130 -3.27 -9.26 -1.69
C PHE A 130 -4.26 -10.32 -2.22
N ALA A 131 -4.25 -11.55 -1.69
CA ALA A 131 -5.19 -12.60 -2.10
C ALA A 131 -6.67 -12.24 -1.80
N ARG A 132 -6.91 -11.24 -0.95
CA ARG A 132 -8.26 -10.77 -0.59
C ARG A 132 -8.90 -9.97 -1.72
N THR A 133 -9.46 -10.70 -2.67
CA THR A 133 -10.13 -10.12 -3.85
C THR A 133 -11.64 -9.96 -3.67
N ARG A 134 -12.25 -10.48 -2.60
CA ARG A 134 -13.68 -10.35 -2.30
C ARG A 134 -13.92 -10.15 -0.80
N PRO A 135 -14.94 -9.37 -0.41
CA PRO A 135 -15.42 -9.38 0.97
C PRO A 135 -15.92 -10.79 1.28
N MET A 136 -15.24 -11.47 2.21
CA MET A 136 -15.75 -12.66 2.86
C MET A 136 -16.47 -12.22 4.14
N ASP A 137 -17.51 -12.95 4.55
CA ASP A 137 -18.27 -12.64 5.78
C ASP A 137 -17.41 -12.65 7.06
N ALA A 138 -16.23 -13.30 7.00
CA ALA A 138 -15.22 -13.28 8.04
C ALA A 138 -14.04 -12.37 7.63
N GLU A 139 -14.04 -11.14 8.12
CA GLU A 139 -12.91 -10.23 7.94
C GLU A 139 -11.79 -10.59 8.93
N LEU A 140 -10.61 -11.00 8.44
CA LEU A 140 -9.45 -11.11 9.34
C LEU A 140 -8.73 -9.77 9.45
N THR A 141 -8.35 -9.40 10.66
CA THR A 141 -7.58 -8.19 10.91
C THR A 141 -6.13 -8.33 10.42
N PRO A 142 -5.38 -7.23 10.27
CA PRO A 142 -3.92 -7.29 10.07
C PRO A 142 -3.21 -8.16 11.12
N SER A 143 -3.63 -8.06 12.38
CA SER A 143 -3.10 -8.86 13.48
C SER A 143 -3.33 -10.36 13.29
N ASP A 144 -4.53 -10.78 12.85
CA ASP A 144 -4.83 -12.19 12.60
C ASP A 144 -3.96 -12.77 11.47
N LEU A 145 -3.78 -12.00 10.40
CA LEU A 145 -2.94 -12.40 9.25
C LEU A 145 -1.48 -12.57 9.69
N VAL A 146 -0.94 -11.58 10.41
CA VAL A 146 0.43 -11.63 10.93
C VAL A 146 0.59 -12.79 11.92
N GLY A 147 -0.41 -13.02 12.78
CA GLY A 147 -0.44 -14.15 13.69
C GLY A 147 -0.32 -15.49 12.96
N VAL A 148 -1.15 -15.73 11.93
CA VAL A 148 -1.08 -16.95 11.12
C VAL A 148 0.27 -17.11 10.44
N LEU A 149 0.80 -16.03 9.87
CA LEU A 149 2.11 -16.03 9.21
C LEU A 149 3.23 -16.43 10.18
N LEU A 150 3.36 -15.71 11.30
CA LEU A 150 4.46 -15.90 12.24
C LEU A 150 4.42 -17.27 12.93
N ASN A 151 3.24 -17.82 13.18
CA ASN A 151 3.11 -19.20 13.65
C ASN A 151 3.62 -20.25 12.64
N GLY A 152 3.57 -19.94 11.34
CA GLY A 152 4.09 -20.81 10.28
C GLY A 152 5.60 -20.68 10.05
N VAL A 153 6.11 -19.44 10.07
CA VAL A 153 7.49 -19.14 9.63
C VAL A 153 8.52 -19.08 10.75
N CYS A 154 8.12 -18.88 12.01
CA CYS A 154 9.05 -18.88 13.13
C CYS A 154 9.35 -20.30 13.64
N TYR A 155 10.53 -20.48 14.25
CA TYR A 155 10.76 -21.68 15.06
C TYR A 155 9.84 -21.69 16.29
N PRO A 156 9.42 -22.87 16.79
CA PRO A 156 8.69 -22.94 18.05
C PRO A 156 9.57 -22.39 19.15
N SER A 157 9.08 -21.45 19.97
CA SER A 157 9.85 -20.99 21.12
C SER A 157 10.07 -22.18 22.06
N GLU A 158 11.32 -22.45 22.45
CA GLU A 158 11.64 -23.55 23.39
C GLU A 158 10.97 -23.41 24.77
N ALA A 159 10.36 -22.27 25.08
CA ALA A 159 9.62 -21.99 26.31
C ALA A 159 8.31 -22.80 26.51
N ALA A 160 7.98 -23.72 25.59
CA ALA A 160 6.82 -24.61 25.69
C ALA A 160 7.20 -26.09 25.93
N ARG A 161 8.26 -26.35 26.71
CA ARG A 161 8.57 -27.67 27.25
C ARG A 161 8.65 -27.65 28.77
#